data_AF-A0A1V3X0T1-F1
#
_entry.id   AF-A0A1V3X0T1-F1
#
_cell.length_a   1.000
_cell.length_b   1.000
_cell.length_c   1.000
_cell.angle_alpha   90.00
_cell.angle_beta   90.00
_cell.angle_gamma   90.00
#
_symmetry.space_group_name_H-M   'P 1'
#
loop_
_entity.id
_entity.type
_entity.pdbx_description
1 polymer ?
#
loop_
_entity_poly.entity_id
_entity_poly.type
_entity_poly.pdbx_seq_one_letter_code
_entity_poly.pdbx_strand_id
1 'polypeptide(L)' 'MRGAGRACRDCVVSVLLGVPDTLLHDERAALEALADAGLAPRLRLVPIRRGRGPGPASGVA' A
#
# COMPACT_ATOMS: atom_id res chain seq x y z
N MET A 1 -6.63 -15.91 17.45
CA MET A 1 -6.08 -14.68 16.84
C MET A 1 -5.39 -15.03 15.53
N ARG A 2 -5.70 -14.26 14.47
CA ARG A 2 -5.18 -14.27 13.07
C ARG A 2 -6.08 -14.91 12.00
N GLY A 3 -6.54 -14.07 11.05
CA GLY A 3 -6.69 -14.43 9.63
C GLY A 3 -8.08 -14.27 8.98
N ALA A 4 -8.32 -13.13 8.31
CA ALA A 4 -9.01 -12.98 7.01
C ALA A 4 -9.43 -11.50 6.86
N GLY A 5 -8.73 -10.76 6.01
CA GLY A 5 -9.19 -9.44 5.58
C GLY A 5 -10.54 -9.61 4.90
N ARG A 6 -11.61 -9.13 5.53
CA ARG A 6 -12.90 -8.98 4.86
C ARG A 6 -12.70 -7.86 3.85
N ALA A 7 -12.42 -8.19 2.59
CA ALA A 7 -12.78 -7.28 1.52
C ALA A 7 -14.30 -7.15 1.62
N CYS A 8 -14.77 -6.12 2.32
CA CYS A 8 -16.18 -5.81 2.39
C CYS A 8 -16.66 -5.48 0.98
N ARG A 9 -17.97 -5.57 0.75
CA ARG A 9 -18.56 -5.36 -0.57
C ARG A 9 -18.24 -3.98 -1.18
N ASP A 10 -17.81 -3.04 -0.34
CA ASP A 10 -17.47 -1.65 -0.67
C ASP A 10 -15.96 -1.32 -0.50
N CYS A 11 -15.10 -2.32 -0.29
CA CYS A 11 -13.66 -2.09 -0.15
C CYS A 11 -13.02 -1.76 -1.51
N VAL A 12 -12.62 -0.50 -1.70
CA VAL A 12 -11.81 -0.06 -2.85
C VAL A 12 -10.35 -0.47 -2.62
N VAL A 13 -9.81 -1.32 -3.49
CA VAL A 13 -8.39 -1.72 -3.49
C VAL A 13 -7.68 -0.96 -4.60
N SER A 14 -6.81 -0.01 -4.23
CA SER A 14 -5.94 0.70 -5.16
C SER A 14 -4.59 -0.03 -5.28
N VAL A 15 -4.17 -0.34 -6.51
CA VAL A 15 -2.81 -0.84 -6.79
C VAL A 15 -1.99 0.30 -7.38
N LEU A 16 -0.92 0.71 -6.68
CA LEU A 16 0.09 1.58 -7.27
C LEU A 16 0.88 0.79 -8.31
N LEU A 17 0.80 1.21 -9.58
CA LEU A 17 1.63 0.65 -10.66
C LEU A 17 3.05 1.20 -10.54
N GLY A 18 3.90 0.45 -9.84
CA GLY A 18 5.28 0.82 -9.55
C GLY A 18 5.44 1.43 -8.16
N VAL A 19 6.54 1.08 -7.48
CA VAL A 19 6.89 1.68 -6.19
C VAL A 19 8.01 2.70 -6.41
N PRO A 20 7.83 3.97 -6.00
CA PRO A 20 8.91 4.95 -6.05
C PRO A 20 10.09 4.47 -5.21
N ASP A 21 11.31 4.64 -5.71
CA ASP A 21 12.53 4.21 -5.01
C ASP A 21 12.75 5.00 -3.71
N THR A 22 12.24 6.23 -3.65
CA THR A 22 12.20 7.07 -2.44
C THR A 22 10.90 7.87 -2.38
N LEU A 23 10.29 7.98 -1.21
CA LEU A 23 9.24 8.96 -0.95
C LEU A 23 9.85 10.25 -0.38
N LEU A 24 9.56 11.37 -1.03
CA LEU A 24 9.89 12.69 -0.53
C LEU A 24 9.04 13.05 0.70
N HIS A 25 9.44 14.10 1.42
CA HIS A 25 8.75 14.51 2.63
C HIS A 25 7.29 14.88 2.36
N ASP A 26 7.04 15.60 1.28
CA ASP A 26 5.70 16.06 0.90
C ASP A 26 4.78 14.90 0.50
N GLU A 27 5.31 13.89 -0.18
CA GLU A 27 4.55 12.69 -0.55
C GLU A 27 4.13 11.90 0.71
N ARG A 28 5.01 11.82 1.70
CA ARG A 28 4.70 11.25 3.02
C ARG A 28 3.60 12.03 3.73
N ALA A 29 3.69 13.35 3.74
CA ALA A 29 2.69 14.22 4.35
C ALA A 29 1.33 14.08 3.63
N ALA A 30 1.32 13.96 2.30
CA ALA A 30 0.10 13.73 1.54
C ALA A 30 -0.55 12.38 1.91
N LEU A 31 0.22 11.30 2.06
CA LEU A 31 -0.31 10.01 2.50
C LEU A 31 -0.89 10.06 3.92
N GLU A 32 -0.25 10.79 4.83
CA GLU A 32 -0.76 11.03 6.19
C GLU A 32 -2.08 11.81 6.16
N ALA A 33 -2.15 12.88 5.37
CA ALA A 33 -3.37 13.68 5.21
C ALA A 33 -4.54 12.88 4.63
N LEU A 34 -4.28 12.01 3.64
CA LEU A 34 -5.29 11.11 3.09
C LEU A 34 -5.80 10.10 4.14
N ALA A 35 -4.91 9.63 5.01
CA ALA A 35 -5.29 8.72 6.09
C ALA A 35 -6.06 9.44 7.22
N ASP A 36 -5.70 10.67 7.55
CA ASP A 36 -6.44 11.51 8.49
C ASP A 36 -7.86 11.80 7.97
N ALA A 37 -8.00 12.04 6.66
CA ALA A 37 -9.29 12.25 6.00
C ALA A 37 -10.13 10.97 5.84
N GLY A 38 -9.61 9.80 6.21
CA GLY A 38 -10.29 8.51 6.02
C GLY A 38 -10.39 8.06 4.56
N LEU A 39 -9.64 8.70 3.65
CA LEU A 39 -9.60 8.38 2.22
C LEU A 39 -8.59 7.29 1.88
N ALA A 40 -7.61 7.06 2.77
CA ALA A 40 -6.63 5.98 2.64
C ALA A 40 -6.44 5.28 4.00
N PRO A 41 -6.02 4.00 4.01
CA PRO A 41 -5.59 3.35 5.25
C PRO A 41 -4.28 3.96 5.76
N ARG A 42 -4.03 3.88 7.07
CA ARG A 42 -2.73 4.27 7.66
C ARG A 42 -1.62 3.34 7.16
N LEU A 43 -0.64 3.91 6.47
CA LEU A 43 0.44 3.16 5.85
C LEU A 43 1.68 3.12 6.76
N ARG A 44 2.35 1.96 6.82
CA ARG A 44 3.71 1.85 7.38
C ARG A 44 4.69 1.78 6.22
N LEU A 45 5.43 2.87 6.00
CA LEU A 45 6.41 2.94 4.90
C LEU A 45 7.62 2.08 5.24
N VAL A 46 7.82 1.02 4.45
CA VAL A 46 9.00 0.15 4.54
C VAL A 46 9.87 0.43 3.32
N PRO A 47 11.14 0.82 3.50
CA PRO A 47 12.04 1.02 2.38
C PRO A 47 12.16 -0.24 1.53
N ILE A 48 11.87 -0.13 0.23
CA ILE A 48 12.03 -1.26 -0.69
C ILE A 48 13.51 -1.36 -1.07
N ARG A 49 14.13 -2.48 -0.68
CA ARG A 49 15.47 -2.86 -1.16
C ARG A 49 15.27 -3.70 -2.41
N ARG A 50 15.52 -3.16 -3.61
CA ARG A 50 15.47 -3.94 -4.85
C ARG A 50 16.69 -4.87 -4.95
N GLY A 51 16.64 -5.99 -4.22
CA GLY A 51 17.36 -7.21 -4.60
C GLY A 51 16.48 -7.98 -5.57
N ARG A 52 16.91 -8.18 -6.82
CA ARG A 52 16.14 -8.88 -7.87
C ARG A 52 15.78 -10.31 -7.42
N GLY A 53 14.54 -10.49 -6.98
CA GLY A 53 13.84 -11.77 -6.96
C GLY A 53 12.45 -11.56 -7.56
N PRO A 54 11.90 -12.51 -8.35
CA PRO A 54 10.56 -12.35 -8.91
C PRO A 54 9.56 -12.16 -7.76
N GLY A 55 8.89 -11.01 -7.75
CA GLY A 55 7.80 -10.75 -6.81
C GLY A 55 6.70 -11.82 -7.00
N PRO A 56 6.00 -12.23 -5.93
CA PRO A 56 4.97 -13.26 -6.06
C PRO A 56 3.92 -12.79 -7.07
N ALA A 57 3.71 -13.58 -8.12
CA ALA A 57 2.62 -13.39 -9.05
C ALA A 57 1.32 -13.54 -8.25
N SER A 58 0.62 -12.43 -8.02
CA SER A 58 -0.71 -12.45 -7.42
C SER A 58 -1.69 -12.98 -8.46
N GLY A 59 -1.84 -14.31 -8.53
CA GLY A 59 -2.95 -14.94 -9.20
C GLY A 59 -4.23 -14.66 -8.42
N VAL A 60 -5.15 -13.92 -9.01
CA VAL A 60 -6.54 -13.89 -8.56
C VAL A 60 -7.23 -15.08 -9.20
N ALA A 61 -7.70 -16.01 -8.37
CA ALA A 61 -8.53 -17.15 -8.76
C ALA A 61 -9.99 -16.84 -8.44
#